data_AF-A0A8S3ESN7-F1
#
_entry.id   AF-A0A8S3ESN7-F1
#
_cell.length_a   1.000
_cell.length_b   1.000
_cell.length_c   1.000
_cell.angle_alpha   90.00
_cell.angle_beta   90.00
_cell.angle_gamma   90.00
#
_symmetry.space_group_name_H-M   'P 1'
#
loop_
_entity.id
_entity.type
_entity.pdbx_description
1 polymer ?
#
loop_
_entity_poly.entity_id
_entity_poly.type
_entity_poly.pdbx_seq_one_letter_code
_entity_poly.pdbx_strand_id
1 'polypeptide(L)'
;MTLYASQNVNERSFQRYNLTKFPCNLKGLQTSYEKLIDLCAITAEDDDDKWLSKLNGCKWFKYISKALHGAASLARLLNYTNIAFAGSDIDNSCLMSSLMQIFLRPKCRTIKGFCELIVREWLIRGHPFRERFGQVLTDENGNSAQEAPVFLLFLDCIHQLINQNPFSFEFAEYFLIELYHD
;
A
#
# COMPACT_ATOMS: atom_id res chain seq x y z
N MET A 1 -0.42 -7.49 -10.83
CA MET A 1 -1.04 -8.46 -9.91
C MET A 1 -2.09 -9.21 -10.68
N THR A 2 -2.24 -10.52 -10.48
CA THR A 2 -3.38 -11.28 -11.01
C THR A 2 -4.28 -11.69 -9.84
N LEU A 3 -5.51 -11.19 -9.87
CA LEU A 3 -6.52 -11.59 -8.90
C LEU A 3 -7.27 -12.79 -9.43
N TYR A 4 -7.52 -13.74 -8.55
CA TYR A 4 -8.33 -14.91 -8.78
C TYR A 4 -9.50 -14.90 -7.80
N ALA A 5 -10.71 -15.14 -8.29
CA ALA A 5 -11.93 -15.21 -7.49
C ALA A 5 -12.67 -16.52 -7.78
N SER A 6 -13.20 -17.19 -6.75
CA SER A 6 -14.10 -18.33 -6.95
C SER A 6 -15.52 -17.89 -7.34
N GLN A 7 -16.34 -18.78 -7.90
CA GLN A 7 -17.73 -18.42 -8.23
C GLN A 7 -18.59 -18.18 -6.97
N ASN A 8 -18.28 -18.90 -5.90
CA ASN A 8 -18.89 -18.74 -4.58
C ASN A 8 -17.92 -19.20 -3.47
N VAL A 9 -18.25 -18.92 -2.22
CA VAL A 9 -17.40 -19.22 -1.05
C VAL A 9 -17.12 -20.73 -0.87
N ASN A 10 -18.03 -21.60 -1.30
CA ASN A 10 -17.88 -23.06 -1.13
C ASN A 10 -17.04 -23.70 -2.24
N GLU A 11 -16.75 -22.96 -3.31
CA GLU A 11 -16.09 -23.47 -4.49
C GLU A 11 -14.58 -23.24 -4.47
N ARG A 12 -13.82 -24.29 -4.81
CA ARG A 12 -12.35 -24.27 -4.87
C ARG A 12 -11.81 -23.94 -6.27
N SER A 13 -12.69 -23.82 -7.27
CA SER A 13 -12.31 -23.38 -8.61
C SER A 13 -12.18 -21.86 -8.62
N PHE A 14 -11.11 -21.34 -9.24
CA PHE A 14 -10.81 -19.92 -9.28
C PHE A 14 -10.77 -19.42 -10.72
N GLN A 15 -11.45 -18.32 -11.00
CA GLN A 15 -11.41 -17.63 -12.28
C GLN A 15 -10.62 -16.34 -12.15
N ARG A 16 -9.88 -15.98 -13.21
CA ARG A 16 -9.13 -14.72 -13.26
C ARG A 16 -10.10 -13.55 -13.22
N TYR A 17 -9.99 -12.73 -12.18
CA TYR A 17 -10.81 -11.54 -12.01
C TYR A 17 -10.02 -10.33 -12.50
N ASN A 18 -10.47 -9.73 -13.61
CA ASN A 18 -9.82 -8.57 -14.21
C ASN A 18 -10.20 -7.29 -13.46
N LEU A 19 -9.51 -7.02 -12.36
CA LEU A 19 -9.46 -5.66 -11.80
C LEU A 19 -8.30 -4.93 -12.44
N THR A 20 -8.53 -4.44 -13.65
CA THR A 20 -7.58 -3.66 -14.46
C THR A 20 -7.21 -2.29 -13.85
N LYS A 21 -7.51 -2.06 -12.56
CA LYS A 21 -7.36 -0.77 -11.88
C LYS A 21 -6.67 -0.88 -10.51
N PHE A 22 -5.77 -1.85 -10.34
CA PHE A 22 -4.93 -1.90 -9.13
C PHE A 22 -3.93 -0.73 -9.09
N PRO A 23 -3.61 -0.22 -7.88
CA PRO A 23 -3.38 1.21 -7.69
C PRO A 23 -2.01 1.72 -8.11
N CYS A 24 -0.95 0.91 -8.03
CA CYS A 24 0.41 1.44 -8.08
C CYS A 24 1.18 1.02 -9.33
N ASN A 25 1.40 1.99 -10.21
CA ASN A 25 2.53 1.98 -11.15
C ASN A 25 3.75 2.48 -10.37
N LEU A 26 4.78 1.65 -10.22
CA LEU A 26 5.98 1.95 -9.42
C LEU A 26 6.65 3.27 -9.84
N LYS A 27 6.86 3.48 -11.15
CA LYS A 27 7.46 4.72 -11.68
C LYS A 27 6.59 5.93 -11.37
N GLY A 28 5.27 5.78 -11.57
CA GLY A 28 4.32 6.84 -11.28
C GLY A 28 4.20 7.16 -9.80
N LEU A 29 4.43 6.18 -8.92
CA LEU A 29 4.43 6.33 -7.47
C LEU A 29 5.70 7.04 -7.00
N GLN A 30 6.86 6.63 -7.50
CA GLN A 30 8.15 7.29 -7.20
C GLN A 30 8.10 8.79 -7.56
N THR A 31 7.69 9.12 -8.79
CA THR A 31 7.54 10.53 -9.21
C THR A 31 6.51 11.31 -8.38
N SER A 32 5.50 10.63 -7.85
CA SER A 32 4.50 11.26 -6.97
C SER A 32 5.10 11.62 -5.62
N TYR A 33 5.95 10.75 -5.10
CA TYR A 33 6.63 10.89 -3.82
C TYR A 33 7.75 11.93 -3.86
N GLU A 34 8.58 11.95 -4.89
CA GLU A 34 9.60 13.00 -5.09
C GLU A 34 8.97 14.39 -5.04
N LYS A 35 7.86 14.58 -5.77
CA LYS A 35 7.09 15.83 -5.74
C LYS A 35 6.50 16.17 -4.37
N LEU A 36 6.17 15.16 -3.57
CA LEU A 36 5.66 15.38 -2.22
C LEU A 36 6.79 15.83 -1.28
N ILE A 37 7.97 15.20 -1.37
CA ILE A 37 9.15 15.62 -0.59
C ILE A 37 9.54 17.05 -0.95
N ASP A 38 9.56 17.39 -2.25
CA ASP A 38 9.85 18.74 -2.72
C ASP A 38 8.91 19.78 -2.10
N LEU A 39 7.64 19.40 -1.83
CA LEU A 39 6.67 20.28 -1.17
C LEU A 39 6.93 20.46 0.32
N CYS A 40 7.41 19.42 1.00
CA CYS A 40 7.77 19.48 2.41
C CYS A 40 9.02 20.34 2.67
N ALA A 41 9.88 20.53 1.65
CA ALA A 41 11.06 21.38 1.72
C ALA A 41 10.74 22.89 1.54
N ILE A 42 9.51 23.25 1.17
CA ILE A 42 9.12 24.66 0.94
C ILE A 42 8.84 25.35 2.28
N THR A 43 9.57 26.43 2.56
CA THR A 43 9.39 27.27 3.74
C THR A 43 8.47 28.46 3.45
N ALA A 44 7.40 28.61 4.25
CA ALA A 44 6.59 29.78 4.64
C ALA A 44 6.26 30.96 3.68
N GLU A 45 6.81 31.04 2.47
CA GLU A 45 6.65 32.19 1.55
C GLU A 45 5.69 31.92 0.37
N ASP A 46 5.19 30.68 0.22
CA ASP A 46 4.24 30.33 -0.83
C ASP A 46 2.79 30.54 -0.35
N ASP A 47 2.00 31.23 -1.17
CA ASP A 47 0.54 31.34 -1.07
C ASP A 47 -0.13 29.95 -0.89
N ASP A 48 -1.05 29.84 0.07
CA ASP A 48 -1.72 28.59 0.47
C ASP A 48 -2.38 27.90 -0.73
N ASP A 49 -3.02 28.67 -1.63
CA ASP A 49 -3.69 28.14 -2.82
C ASP A 49 -2.69 27.50 -3.80
N LYS A 50 -1.50 28.10 -3.93
CA LYS A 50 -0.41 27.58 -4.75
C LYS A 50 0.15 26.30 -4.14
N TRP A 51 0.30 26.25 -2.81
CA TRP A 51 0.73 25.04 -2.11
C TRP A 51 -0.28 23.89 -2.27
N LEU A 52 -1.58 24.14 -2.06
CA LEU A 52 -2.65 23.16 -2.24
C LEU A 52 -2.74 22.66 -3.70
N SER A 53 -2.53 23.54 -4.67
CA SER A 53 -2.48 23.17 -6.10
C SER A 53 -1.31 22.23 -6.38
N LYS A 54 -0.11 22.53 -5.86
CA LYS A 54 1.06 21.65 -5.99
C LYS A 54 0.83 20.31 -5.27
N LEU A 55 0.23 20.31 -4.09
CA LEU A 55 -0.13 19.11 -3.34
C LEU A 55 -1.08 18.21 -4.14
N ASN A 56 -2.14 18.78 -4.73
CA ASN A 56 -3.02 18.03 -5.63
C ASN A 56 -2.27 17.53 -6.88
N GLY A 57 -1.35 18.33 -7.40
CA GLY A 57 -0.49 18.02 -8.54
C GLY A 57 0.51 16.88 -8.31
N CYS A 58 0.98 16.66 -7.06
CA CYS A 58 1.87 15.54 -6.72
C CYS A 58 1.14 14.20 -6.81
N LYS A 59 -0.18 14.17 -6.60
CA LYS A 59 -1.08 12.99 -6.70
C LYS A 59 -0.88 11.93 -5.62
N TRP A 60 -0.12 12.19 -4.56
CA TRP A 60 0.12 11.20 -3.51
C TRP A 60 -1.19 10.70 -2.87
N PHE A 61 -2.06 11.62 -2.46
CA PHE A 61 -3.39 11.29 -1.93
C PHE A 61 -4.29 10.52 -2.92
N LYS A 62 -4.05 10.65 -4.23
CA LYS A 62 -4.75 9.86 -5.24
C LYS A 62 -4.32 8.39 -5.19
N TYR A 63 -3.05 8.10 -4.92
CA TYR A 63 -2.58 6.73 -4.71
C TYR A 63 -3.15 6.14 -3.42
N ILE A 64 -3.11 6.89 -2.31
CA ILE A 64 -3.74 6.49 -1.04
C ILE A 64 -5.21 6.15 -1.24
N SER A 65 -5.98 7.08 -1.83
CA SER A 65 -7.41 6.91 -2.07
C SER A 65 -7.70 5.69 -2.94
N LYS A 66 -6.93 5.47 -4.02
CA LYS A 66 -7.08 4.28 -4.88
C LYS A 66 -6.77 2.99 -4.12
N ALA A 67 -5.73 2.98 -3.30
CA ALA A 67 -5.33 1.79 -2.56
C ALA A 67 -6.39 1.40 -1.52
N LEU A 68 -6.87 2.37 -0.74
CA LEU A 68 -7.94 2.16 0.25
C LEU A 68 -9.25 1.73 -0.43
N HIS A 69 -9.69 2.41 -1.49
CA HIS A 69 -10.91 2.03 -2.23
C HIS A 69 -10.80 0.66 -2.87
N GLY A 70 -9.63 0.33 -3.44
CA GLY A 70 -9.35 -0.97 -4.04
C GLY A 70 -9.48 -2.09 -3.00
N ALA A 71 -8.75 -1.96 -1.89
CA ALA A 71 -8.78 -2.93 -0.81
C ALA A 71 -10.17 -3.05 -0.15
N ALA A 72 -10.89 -1.95 0.05
CA ALA A 72 -12.25 -1.98 0.59
C ALA A 72 -13.23 -2.68 -0.37
N SER A 73 -13.07 -2.49 -1.67
CA SER A 73 -13.89 -3.18 -2.68
C SER A 73 -13.63 -4.67 -2.71
N LEU A 74 -12.37 -5.08 -2.59
CA LEU A 74 -11.99 -6.49 -2.46
C LEU A 74 -12.50 -7.12 -1.15
N ALA A 75 -12.40 -6.38 -0.04
CA ALA A 75 -12.89 -6.84 1.25
C ALA A 75 -14.41 -7.12 1.22
N ARG A 76 -15.18 -6.30 0.49
CA ARG A 76 -16.63 -6.54 0.27
C ARG A 76 -16.90 -7.77 -0.59
N LEU A 77 -16.07 -8.02 -1.61
CA LEU A 77 -16.19 -9.18 -2.49
C LEU A 77 -15.97 -10.50 -1.73
N LEU A 78 -15.12 -10.52 -0.69
CA LEU A 78 -14.86 -11.71 0.11
C LEU A 78 -16.12 -12.32 0.78
N ASN A 79 -17.19 -11.54 0.96
CA ASN A 79 -18.45 -12.06 1.48
C ASN A 79 -19.14 -13.04 0.52
N TYR A 80 -18.78 -13.01 -0.76
CA TYR A 80 -19.43 -13.78 -1.82
C TYR A 80 -18.48 -14.76 -2.51
N THR A 81 -17.17 -14.54 -2.42
CA THR A 81 -16.16 -15.31 -3.16
C THR A 81 -14.86 -15.45 -2.37
N ASN A 82 -14.09 -16.49 -2.65
CA ASN A 82 -12.71 -16.61 -2.19
C ASN A 82 -11.80 -15.82 -3.12
N ILE A 83 -10.91 -15.01 -2.55
CA ILE A 83 -9.96 -14.18 -3.32
C ILE A 83 -8.53 -14.70 -3.11
N ALA A 84 -7.80 -14.90 -4.21
CA ALA A 84 -6.39 -15.23 -4.21
C ALA A 84 -5.58 -14.22 -5.03
N PHE A 85 -4.46 -13.77 -4.47
CA PHE A 85 -3.47 -12.94 -5.13
C PHE A 85 -2.38 -13.82 -5.73
N ALA A 86 -2.11 -13.68 -7.03
CA ALA A 86 -1.05 -14.41 -7.72
C ALA A 86 -0.39 -13.54 -8.81
N GLY A 87 0.70 -14.04 -9.38
CA GLY A 87 1.50 -13.35 -10.40
C GLY A 87 2.72 -12.62 -9.82
N SER A 88 3.48 -11.95 -10.68
CA SER A 88 4.80 -11.38 -10.39
C SER A 88 4.79 -10.00 -9.72
N ASP A 89 3.62 -9.37 -9.57
CA ASP A 89 3.51 -8.02 -8.98
C ASP A 89 3.36 -8.14 -7.46
N ILE A 90 4.52 -8.35 -6.82
CA ILE A 90 4.63 -8.52 -5.38
C ILE A 90 4.18 -7.24 -4.68
N ASP A 91 4.58 -6.07 -5.18
CA ASP A 91 4.26 -4.75 -4.62
C ASP A 91 2.77 -4.53 -4.38
N ASN A 92 1.95 -4.62 -5.45
CA ASN A 92 0.52 -4.43 -5.29
C ASN A 92 -0.09 -5.57 -4.46
N SER A 93 0.44 -6.79 -4.57
CA SER A 93 -0.08 -7.96 -3.84
C SER A 93 0.07 -7.78 -2.33
N CYS A 94 1.24 -7.36 -1.87
CA CYS A 94 1.52 -7.01 -0.47
C CYS A 94 0.59 -5.89 0.01
N LEU A 95 0.49 -4.80 -0.76
CA LEU A 95 -0.34 -3.63 -0.41
C LEU A 95 -1.82 -3.99 -0.26
N MET A 96 -2.41 -4.63 -1.27
CA MET A 96 -3.85 -4.96 -1.26
C MET A 96 -4.19 -6.01 -0.21
N SER A 97 -3.41 -7.09 -0.13
CA SER A 97 -3.65 -8.16 0.84
C SER A 97 -3.53 -7.67 2.28
N SER A 98 -2.57 -6.78 2.57
CA SER A 98 -2.39 -6.19 3.89
C SER A 98 -3.55 -5.26 4.27
N LEU A 99 -3.93 -4.33 3.38
CA LEU A 99 -5.03 -3.40 3.63
C LEU A 99 -6.38 -4.13 3.81
N MET A 100 -6.65 -5.18 3.03
CA MET A 100 -7.84 -6.01 3.23
C MET A 100 -7.86 -6.67 4.60
N GLN A 101 -6.72 -7.19 5.06
CA GLN A 101 -6.62 -7.81 6.38
C GLN A 101 -6.82 -6.79 7.50
N ILE A 102 -6.31 -5.57 7.34
CA ILE A 102 -6.58 -4.46 8.27
C ILE A 102 -8.08 -4.13 8.31
N PHE A 103 -8.78 -4.11 7.18
CA PHE A 103 -10.22 -3.88 7.16
C PHE A 103 -11.02 -4.99 7.82
N LEU A 104 -10.63 -6.24 7.61
CA LEU A 104 -11.45 -7.40 7.98
C LEU A 104 -11.11 -8.01 9.34
N ARG A 105 -9.89 -7.82 9.84
CA ARG A 105 -9.39 -8.52 11.03
C ARG A 105 -8.98 -7.52 12.11
N PRO A 106 -9.75 -7.39 13.21
CA PRO A 106 -9.37 -6.54 14.34
C PRO A 106 -7.99 -6.90 14.92
N LYS A 107 -7.61 -8.18 14.89
CA LYS A 107 -6.28 -8.63 15.33
C LYS A 107 -5.14 -7.96 14.58
N CYS A 108 -5.31 -7.58 13.30
CA CYS A 108 -4.27 -6.88 12.55
C CYS A 108 -4.09 -5.42 12.96
N ARG A 109 -4.95 -4.88 13.84
CA ARG A 109 -4.88 -3.51 14.37
C ARG A 109 -4.28 -3.45 15.78
N THR A 110 -3.78 -4.58 16.29
CA THR A 110 -2.92 -4.64 17.48
C THR A 110 -1.47 -4.50 17.06
N ILE A 111 -0.58 -4.04 17.95
CA ILE A 111 0.86 -3.92 17.66
C ILE A 111 1.40 -5.27 17.18
N LYS A 112 1.16 -6.33 17.97
CA LYS A 112 1.60 -7.68 17.65
C LYS A 112 1.05 -8.16 16.31
N GLY A 113 -0.26 -8.01 16.08
CA GLY A 113 -0.88 -8.51 14.86
C GLY A 113 -0.52 -7.70 13.61
N PHE A 114 -0.16 -6.42 13.76
CA PHE A 114 0.37 -5.60 12.69
C PHE A 114 1.80 -6.04 12.32
N CYS A 115 2.68 -6.27 13.31
CA CYS A 115 4.01 -6.84 13.06
C CYS A 115 3.92 -8.22 12.38
N GLU A 116 3.04 -9.11 12.86
CA GLU A 116 2.81 -10.42 12.23
C GLU A 116 2.27 -10.29 10.79
N LEU A 117 1.44 -9.27 10.51
CA LEU A 117 0.98 -8.97 9.17
C LEU A 117 2.15 -8.54 8.27
N ILE A 118 3.02 -7.64 8.74
CA ILE A 118 4.18 -7.18 7.98
C ILE A 118 5.13 -8.32 7.68
N VAL A 119 5.49 -9.12 8.69
CA VAL A 119 6.37 -10.27 8.53
C VAL A 119 5.80 -11.22 7.48
N ARG A 120 4.51 -11.57 7.56
CA ARG A 120 3.90 -12.52 6.64
C ARG A 120 3.73 -11.97 5.23
N GLU A 121 3.17 -10.78 5.08
CA GLU A 121 2.77 -10.26 3.77
C GLU A 121 3.88 -9.51 3.06
N TRP A 122 4.89 -8.99 3.75
CA TRP A 122 5.95 -8.21 3.14
C TRP A 122 7.30 -8.93 3.17
N LEU A 123 7.72 -9.44 4.33
CA LEU A 123 9.03 -10.09 4.45
C LEU A 123 9.03 -11.49 3.87
N ILE A 124 8.13 -12.37 4.32
CA ILE A 124 8.08 -13.78 3.87
C ILE A 124 7.68 -13.87 2.40
N ARG A 125 6.81 -12.97 1.91
CA ARG A 125 6.47 -12.91 0.48
C ARG A 125 7.62 -12.38 -0.40
N GLY A 126 8.67 -11.80 0.19
CA GLY A 126 9.81 -11.31 -0.56
C GLY A 126 9.55 -9.97 -1.25
N HIS A 127 8.85 -9.03 -0.60
CA HIS A 127 8.81 -7.66 -1.10
C HIS A 127 10.26 -7.12 -1.21
N PRO A 128 10.67 -6.59 -2.37
CA PRO A 128 12.08 -6.24 -2.64
C PRO A 128 12.45 -4.89 -2.00
N PHE A 129 12.46 -4.82 -0.67
CA PHE A 129 12.72 -3.60 0.08
C PHE A 129 14.01 -2.89 -0.34
N ARG A 130 15.09 -3.64 -0.58
CA ARG A 130 16.38 -3.06 -0.99
C ARG A 130 16.31 -2.31 -2.32
N GLU A 131 15.63 -2.87 -3.31
CA GLU A 131 15.43 -2.21 -4.61
C GLU A 131 14.49 -1.02 -4.46
N ARG A 132 13.40 -1.19 -3.71
CA ARG A 132 12.35 -0.17 -3.55
C ARG A 132 12.82 1.04 -2.76
N PHE A 133 13.78 0.87 -1.86
CA PHE A 133 14.46 1.94 -1.13
C PHE A 133 15.72 2.48 -1.84
N GLY A 134 16.01 2.07 -3.07
CA GLY A 134 17.16 2.58 -3.82
C GLY A 134 18.52 2.16 -3.25
N GLN A 135 18.57 1.14 -2.39
CA GLN A 135 19.82 0.61 -1.83
C GLN A 135 20.63 -0.22 -2.84
N VAL A 136 20.02 -0.54 -3.98
CA VAL A 136 20.62 -1.33 -5.06
C VAL A 136 20.27 -0.67 -6.38
N LEU A 137 21.25 -0.58 -7.29
CA LEU A 137 21.09 0.03 -8.62
C LEU A 137 20.61 -0.96 -9.69
N THR A 138 20.88 -2.26 -9.48
CA THR A 138 20.52 -3.34 -10.41
C THR A 138 19.88 -4.52 -9.69
N ASP A 139 18.79 -5.07 -10.23
CA ASP A 139 18.16 -6.28 -9.71
C ASP A 139 19.06 -7.52 -9.89
N GLU A 140 18.64 -8.65 -9.33
CA GLU A 140 19.34 -9.94 -9.44
C GLU A 140 19.52 -10.45 -10.88
N ASN A 141 18.76 -9.90 -11.83
CA ASN A 141 18.81 -10.22 -13.26
C ASN A 141 19.63 -9.21 -14.07
N GLY A 142 20.24 -8.21 -13.42
CA GLY A 142 21.04 -7.17 -14.07
C GLY A 142 20.23 -6.04 -14.71
N ASN A 143 18.91 -5.96 -14.48
CA ASN A 143 18.09 -4.82 -14.91
C ASN A 143 18.21 -3.67 -13.92
N SER A 144 17.92 -2.44 -14.33
CA SER A 144 17.85 -1.31 -13.40
C SER A 144 16.80 -1.56 -12.33
N ALA A 145 17.23 -1.55 -11.06
CA ALA A 145 16.33 -1.69 -9.93
C ALA A 145 15.34 -0.52 -9.91
N GLN A 146 14.08 -0.83 -9.63
CA GLN A 146 13.03 0.18 -9.62
C GLN A 146 12.74 0.63 -8.18
N GLU A 147 13.14 1.86 -7.88
CA GLU A 147 12.77 2.55 -6.64
C GLU A 147 11.26 2.90 -6.66
N ALA A 148 10.59 2.70 -5.52
CA ALA A 148 9.23 3.15 -5.29
C ALA A 148 8.84 3.02 -3.81
N PRO A 149 8.15 4.00 -3.22
CA PRO A 149 7.79 4.04 -1.80
C PRO A 149 6.51 3.24 -1.51
N VAL A 150 6.47 1.98 -1.93
CA VAL A 150 5.26 1.12 -1.82
C VAL A 150 4.91 0.84 -0.36
N PHE A 151 5.92 0.54 0.47
CA PHE A 151 5.71 0.32 1.90
C PHE A 151 5.30 1.60 2.62
N LEU A 152 5.90 2.74 2.28
CA LEU A 152 5.47 4.04 2.82
C LEU A 152 4.01 4.36 2.45
N LEU A 153 3.60 4.08 1.21
CA LEU A 153 2.21 4.23 0.81
C LEU A 153 1.27 3.36 1.66
N PHE A 154 1.69 2.13 1.98
CA PHE A 154 0.94 1.28 2.91
C PHE A 154 0.82 1.93 4.28
N LEU A 155 1.92 2.42 4.86
CA LEU A 155 1.90 3.07 6.18
C LEU A 155 1.04 4.34 6.19
N ASP A 156 1.10 5.16 5.15
CA ASP A 156 0.24 6.36 5.05
C ASP A 156 -1.24 5.97 4.94
N CYS A 157 -1.57 4.92 4.17
CA CYS A 157 -2.91 4.35 4.20
C CYS A 157 -3.35 3.95 5.62
N ILE A 158 -2.48 3.37 6.44
CA ILE A 158 -2.80 3.05 7.85
C ILE A 158 -2.98 4.32 8.68
N HIS A 159 -2.12 5.32 8.51
CA HIS A 159 -2.24 6.61 9.17
C HIS A 159 -3.61 7.26 8.87
N GLN A 160 -4.06 7.26 7.61
CA GLN A 160 -5.40 7.75 7.26
C GLN A 160 -6.52 6.98 7.98
N LEU A 161 -6.37 5.66 8.15
CA LEU A 161 -7.37 4.84 8.85
C LEU A 161 -7.39 5.07 10.36
N ILE A 162 -6.23 5.32 10.98
CA ILE A 162 -6.12 5.71 12.38
C ILE A 162 -6.85 7.04 12.59
N ASN A 163 -6.58 8.05 11.73
CA ASN A 163 -7.22 9.36 11.84
C ASN A 163 -8.75 9.28 11.70
N GLN A 164 -9.24 8.42 10.81
CA GLN A 164 -10.68 8.22 10.62
C GLN A 164 -11.33 7.38 11.73
N ASN A 165 -10.59 6.47 12.37
CA ASN A 165 -11.10 5.54 13.37
C ASN A 165 -10.14 5.40 14.56
N PRO A 166 -9.93 6.44 15.39
CA PRO A 166 -8.86 6.45 16.40
C PRO A 166 -8.95 5.30 17.41
N PHE A 167 -10.16 4.87 17.76
CA PHE A 167 -10.39 3.80 18.74
C PHE A 167 -10.35 2.38 18.15
N SER A 168 -10.08 2.25 16.85
CA SER A 168 -10.00 0.93 16.17
C SER A 168 -8.60 0.34 16.14
N PHE A 169 -7.58 1.09 16.56
CA PHE A 169 -6.18 0.69 16.53
C PHE A 169 -5.57 0.78 17.93
N GLU A 170 -4.72 -0.19 18.27
CA GLU A 170 -3.96 -0.19 19.53
C GLU A 170 -2.77 0.79 19.47
N PHE A 171 -2.25 1.04 18.27
CA PHE A 171 -1.10 1.89 18.02
C PHE A 171 -1.50 3.21 17.36
N ALA A 172 -0.60 4.20 17.47
CA ALA A 172 -0.76 5.54 16.92
C ALA A 172 0.28 5.83 15.83
N GLU A 173 0.27 7.05 15.31
CA GLU A 173 1.19 7.55 14.29
C GLU A 173 2.67 7.31 14.61
N TYR A 174 3.10 7.56 15.86
CA TYR A 174 4.49 7.41 16.27
C TYR A 174 5.05 6.00 16.00
N PHE A 175 4.22 4.97 16.18
CA PHE A 175 4.62 3.59 15.88
C PHE A 175 4.86 3.36 14.38
N LEU A 176 4.08 4.02 13.51
CA LEU A 176 4.27 3.92 12.06
C LEU A 176 5.54 4.64 11.59
N ILE A 177 5.88 5.76 12.25
CA ILE A 177 7.11 6.51 11.99
C ILE A 177 8.33 5.66 12.36
N GLU A 178 8.34 5.09 13.56
CA GLU A 178 9.45 4.23 14.03
C GLU A 178 9.68 3.06 13.05
N LEU A 179 8.59 2.39 12.66
CA LEU A 179 8.63 1.27 11.72
C LEU A 179 9.19 1.63 10.32
N TYR A 180 9.08 2.89 9.90
CA TYR A 180 9.64 3.34 8.63
C TYR A 180 11.14 3.64 8.72
N HIS A 181 11.62 4.03 9.91
CA HIS A 181 13.01 4.40 10.15
C HIS A 181 13.91 3.21 10.49
N ASP A 182 13.35 2.14 11.09
CA ASP A 182 14.01 0.86 11.38
C ASP A 182 14.16 -0.05 10.14
#